data_AF-A0A944H0J1-F1
#
_entry.id   AF-A0A944H0J1-F1
#
_cell.length_a   1.000
_cell.length_b   1.000
_cell.length_c   1.000
_cell.angle_alpha   90.00
_cell.angle_beta   90.00
_cell.angle_gamma   90.00
#
_symmetry.space_group_name_H-M   'P 1'
#
loop_
_entity.id
_entity.type
_entity.pdbx_description
1 polymer ?
#
loop_
_entity_poly.entity_id
_entity_poly.type
_entity_poly.pdbx_seq_one_letter_code
_entity_poly.pdbx_strand_id
1 'polypeptide(L)'
;MKKLLMRRISFSLLAMLVTVLITFTHAVAQEVPFYWDYINVNIDVQTNGDMLVTETQKYVFTSDWTNQRYRYISLDKVDEIKDVTIQENNKLLPSETGIENNQFWIRWQHQLKAPASHIFVIKYRVVGGLHINGDNTQVYWKAIFADRKAPIQAAKVWVILPQALSGKVLEFKNFGTPATARQVSSIIFDFVATQPILPQQKLEIQIAFPSKILNLSQPNWQQSNFGTIIGIGIIFIVFFALFGSRKSAVISKPKCPECNSLKFKQNYQVLVPATTSRSGKRRVIDHCENCSYHNEYEEVIPVINESSDSGNDWSGGGGGNGGGGNDWSGGGGGNGGGGNGGGGNDWSGGGGGDGGGGNDWSGGGGDGGGDGGGG
;
A
#
# COMPACT_ATOMS: atom_id res chain seq x y z
N MET A 1 -30.53 -56.32 -0.98
CA MET A 1 -31.30 -55.29 -0.25
C MET A 1 -30.46 -54.22 0.45
N LYS A 2 -29.37 -54.56 1.19
CA LYS A 2 -28.57 -53.57 1.94
C LYS A 2 -27.88 -52.47 1.10
N LYS A 3 -27.34 -52.79 -0.10
CA LYS A 3 -26.68 -51.80 -0.99
C LYS A 3 -27.63 -50.73 -1.56
N LEU A 4 -28.88 -51.10 -1.87
CA LEU A 4 -29.90 -50.16 -2.36
C LEU A 4 -30.41 -49.24 -1.23
N LEU A 5 -30.48 -49.75 0.00
CA LEU A 5 -30.85 -48.99 1.18
C LEU A 5 -29.76 -47.95 1.55
N MET A 6 -28.48 -48.35 1.57
CA MET A 6 -27.35 -47.43 1.81
C MET A 6 -27.24 -46.33 0.75
N ARG A 7 -27.49 -46.67 -0.53
CA ARG A 7 -27.48 -45.68 -1.61
C ARG A 7 -28.61 -44.66 -1.45
N ARG A 8 -29.82 -45.09 -1.07
CA ARG A 8 -30.95 -44.18 -0.79
C ARG A 8 -30.69 -43.26 0.41
N ILE A 9 -30.12 -43.79 1.49
CA ILE A 9 -29.75 -43.00 2.68
C ILE A 9 -28.65 -41.98 2.34
N SER A 10 -27.66 -42.36 1.52
CA SER A 10 -26.59 -41.46 1.08
C SER A 10 -27.12 -40.32 0.20
N PHE A 11 -28.06 -40.59 -0.72
CA PHE A 11 -28.72 -39.55 -1.51
C PHE A 11 -29.59 -38.62 -0.65
N SER A 12 -30.29 -39.15 0.35
CA SER A 12 -31.08 -38.33 1.29
C SER A 12 -30.21 -37.45 2.18
N LEU A 13 -29.07 -37.95 2.67
CA LEU A 13 -28.12 -37.16 3.47
C LEU A 13 -27.43 -36.08 2.65
N LEU A 14 -27.08 -36.37 1.38
CA LEU A 14 -26.49 -35.39 0.48
C LEU A 14 -27.51 -34.30 0.10
N ALA A 15 -28.77 -34.67 -0.17
CA ALA A 15 -29.84 -33.71 -0.42
C ALA A 15 -30.08 -32.82 0.81
N MET A 16 -30.12 -33.39 2.02
CA MET A 16 -30.27 -32.63 3.26
C MET A 16 -29.09 -31.67 3.51
N LEU A 17 -27.85 -32.10 3.21
CA LEU A 17 -26.65 -31.25 3.29
C LEU A 17 -26.70 -30.09 2.30
N VAL A 18 -27.17 -30.32 1.07
CA VAL A 18 -27.35 -29.28 0.03
C VAL A 18 -28.45 -28.28 0.44
N THR A 19 -29.58 -28.73 0.98
CA THR A 19 -30.64 -27.82 1.45
C THR A 19 -30.18 -26.97 2.64
N VAL A 20 -29.42 -27.56 3.57
CA VAL A 20 -28.82 -26.84 4.71
C VAL A 20 -27.77 -25.83 4.23
N LEU A 21 -26.96 -26.15 3.22
CA LEU A 21 -26.00 -25.23 2.59
C LEU A 21 -26.68 -24.05 1.85
N ILE A 22 -27.86 -24.26 1.26
CA ILE A 22 -28.62 -23.18 0.57
C ILE A 22 -29.29 -22.21 1.57
N THR A 23 -29.55 -22.65 2.81
CA THR A 23 -30.11 -21.78 3.86
C THR A 23 -29.07 -20.86 4.52
N PHE A 24 -27.78 -20.99 4.21
CA PHE A 24 -26.77 -20.05 4.68
C PHE A 24 -26.80 -18.76 3.85
N THR A 25 -27.53 -17.79 4.40
CA THR A 25 -27.27 -16.35 4.34
C THR A 25 -27.36 -15.67 2.97
N HIS A 26 -28.58 -15.49 2.47
CA HIS A 26 -28.87 -14.21 1.79
C HIS A 26 -28.95 -13.15 2.89
N ALA A 27 -27.81 -12.53 3.23
CA ALA A 27 -27.83 -11.27 3.95
C ALA A 27 -28.50 -10.25 3.01
N VAL A 28 -29.81 -10.05 3.17
CA VAL A 28 -30.52 -8.97 2.49
C VAL A 28 -29.85 -7.69 2.97
N ALA A 29 -29.10 -7.04 2.09
CA ALA A 29 -28.48 -5.76 2.40
C ALA A 29 -29.62 -4.82 2.82
N GLN A 30 -29.57 -4.34 4.06
CA GLN A 30 -30.57 -3.44 4.59
C GLN A 30 -30.55 -2.17 3.74
N GLU A 31 -31.54 -1.99 2.88
CA GLU A 31 -31.66 -0.79 2.05
C GLU A 31 -31.85 0.42 2.96
N VAL A 32 -30.91 1.36 2.90
CA VAL A 32 -31.02 2.64 3.58
C VAL A 32 -31.76 3.62 2.67
N PRO A 33 -32.60 4.54 3.21
CA PRO A 33 -33.46 5.40 2.40
C PRO A 33 -32.70 6.59 1.78
N PHE A 34 -31.42 6.41 1.43
CA PHE A 34 -30.60 7.45 0.82
C PHE A 34 -29.48 6.88 -0.05
N TYR A 35 -28.96 7.71 -0.94
CA TYR A 35 -27.73 7.45 -1.68
C TYR A 35 -26.92 8.73 -1.85
N TRP A 36 -25.65 8.60 -2.26
CA TRP A 36 -24.87 9.74 -2.72
C TRP A 36 -25.08 9.90 -4.23
N ASP A 37 -25.63 11.04 -4.65
CA ASP A 37 -25.65 11.41 -6.07
C ASP A 37 -24.22 11.59 -6.59
N TYR A 38 -23.39 12.28 -5.81
CA TYR A 38 -21.95 12.28 -6.04
C TYR A 38 -21.12 12.49 -4.78
N ILE A 39 -19.86 12.06 -4.87
CA ILE A 39 -18.78 12.51 -4.00
C ILE A 39 -17.62 13.03 -4.85
N ASN A 40 -17.31 14.30 -4.65
CA ASN A 40 -16.22 15.00 -5.30
C ASN A 40 -15.12 15.29 -4.27
N VAL A 41 -13.87 14.93 -4.56
CA VAL A 41 -12.75 15.09 -3.64
C VAL A 41 -11.66 15.93 -4.29
N ASN A 42 -11.30 17.05 -3.68
CA ASN A 42 -10.14 17.84 -4.06
C ASN A 42 -9.02 17.63 -3.04
N ILE A 43 -7.84 17.26 -3.52
CA ILE A 43 -6.63 17.05 -2.72
C ILE A 43 -5.60 18.07 -3.19
N ASP A 44 -5.38 19.11 -2.40
CA ASP A 44 -4.39 20.13 -2.68
C ASP A 44 -3.12 19.85 -1.86
N VAL A 45 -2.08 19.35 -2.53
CA VAL A 45 -0.81 18.97 -1.93
C VAL A 45 0.04 20.21 -1.72
N GLN A 46 0.45 20.43 -0.48
CA GLN A 46 1.22 21.61 -0.08
C GLN A 46 2.72 21.34 -0.20
N THR A 47 3.52 22.41 -0.29
CA THR A 47 4.99 22.30 -0.39
C THR A 47 5.65 21.70 0.84
N ASN A 48 5.00 21.80 2.01
CA ASN A 48 5.45 21.16 3.26
C ASN A 48 5.04 19.68 3.37
N GLY A 49 4.34 19.13 2.37
CA GLY A 49 3.87 17.74 2.36
C GLY A 49 2.52 17.50 3.03
N ASP A 50 1.87 18.53 3.58
CA ASP A 50 0.47 18.42 4.01
C ASP A 50 -0.44 18.26 2.79
N MET A 51 -1.61 17.66 2.99
CA MET A 51 -2.70 17.68 2.00
C MET A 51 -3.90 18.41 2.57
N LEU A 52 -4.39 19.42 1.86
CA LEU A 52 -5.67 20.06 2.15
C LEU A 52 -6.74 19.32 1.37
N VAL A 53 -7.57 18.55 2.08
CA VAL A 53 -8.61 17.72 1.46
C VAL A 53 -9.96 18.41 1.62
N THR A 54 -10.70 18.51 0.51
CA THR A 54 -12.09 18.98 0.48
C THR A 54 -12.96 17.91 -0.18
N GLU A 55 -13.89 17.33 0.57
CA GLU A 55 -14.91 16.42 0.08
C GLU A 55 -16.24 17.15 -0.07
N THR A 56 -16.83 17.16 -1.26
CA THR A 56 -18.19 17.64 -1.51
C THR A 56 -19.09 16.45 -1.75
N GLN A 57 -19.98 16.18 -0.80
CA GLN A 57 -20.86 15.01 -0.79
C GLN A 57 -22.31 15.45 -0.98
N LYS A 58 -22.95 15.04 -2.08
CA LYS A 58 -24.38 15.26 -2.31
C LYS A 58 -25.17 14.01 -1.95
N TYR A 59 -25.92 14.10 -0.87
CA TYR A 59 -26.87 13.07 -0.44
C TYR A 59 -28.24 13.32 -1.07
N VAL A 60 -28.94 12.24 -1.40
CA VAL A 60 -30.36 12.23 -1.78
C VAL A 60 -31.09 11.30 -0.83
N PHE A 61 -32.00 11.85 -0.03
CA PHE A 61 -32.87 11.14 0.91
C PHE A 61 -34.24 10.94 0.31
N THR A 62 -34.71 9.69 0.29
CA THR A 62 -36.01 9.28 -0.25
C THR A 62 -37.08 9.11 0.83
N SER A 63 -36.67 8.95 2.09
CA SER A 63 -37.52 8.89 3.27
C SER A 63 -36.76 9.38 4.50
N ASP A 64 -37.47 9.58 5.61
CA ASP A 64 -36.86 10.06 6.85
C ASP A 64 -35.76 9.11 7.34
N TRP A 65 -34.72 9.70 7.91
CA TRP A 65 -33.58 8.98 8.45
C TRP A 65 -32.97 9.78 9.61
N THR A 66 -32.01 9.19 10.33
CA THR A 66 -31.31 9.92 11.40
C THR A 66 -30.66 11.19 10.85
N ASN A 67 -30.74 12.29 11.60
CA ASN A 67 -30.11 13.59 11.31
C ASN A 67 -28.57 13.61 11.44
N GLN A 68 -27.98 12.48 11.84
CA GLN A 68 -26.56 12.36 12.17
C GLN A 68 -25.75 11.78 11.02
N ARG A 69 -24.61 12.39 10.69
CA ARG A 69 -23.69 11.91 9.66
C ARG A 69 -22.29 11.69 10.23
N TYR A 70 -21.55 10.83 9.54
CA TYR A 70 -20.23 10.37 9.95
C TYR A 70 -19.26 10.33 8.76
N ARG A 71 -17.99 10.60 9.04
CA ARG A 71 -16.87 10.35 8.14
C ARG A 71 -15.73 9.74 8.93
N TYR A 72 -15.27 8.55 8.54
CA TYR A 72 -14.18 7.82 9.18
C TYR A 72 -12.92 7.78 8.31
N ILE A 73 -11.82 8.32 8.80
CA ILE A 73 -10.53 8.38 8.09
C ILE A 73 -9.55 7.46 8.83
N SER A 74 -8.95 6.49 8.13
CA SER A 74 -7.94 5.61 8.74
C SER A 74 -6.68 6.40 9.07
N LEU A 75 -6.09 6.11 10.24
CA LEU A 75 -4.83 6.67 10.70
C LEU A 75 -3.61 5.78 10.39
N ASP A 76 -3.79 4.68 9.64
CA ASP A 76 -2.72 3.70 9.40
C ASP A 76 -1.50 4.28 8.66
N LYS A 77 -1.69 5.33 7.86
CA LYS A 77 -0.68 5.91 6.96
C LYS A 77 -0.70 7.44 6.95
N VAL A 78 -0.99 8.03 8.09
CA VAL A 78 -0.99 9.48 8.30
C VAL A 78 -0.52 9.77 9.72
N ASP A 79 0.08 10.94 9.93
CA ASP A 79 0.50 11.35 11.29
C ASP A 79 -0.66 11.99 12.05
N GLU A 80 -1.47 12.82 11.37
CA GLU A 80 -2.54 13.59 12.01
C GLU A 80 -3.62 14.00 10.99
N ILE A 81 -4.87 14.09 11.46
CA ILE A 81 -5.96 14.78 10.78
C ILE A 81 -6.37 15.98 11.64
N LYS A 82 -6.40 17.17 11.06
CA LYS A 82 -6.76 18.42 11.77
C LYS A 82 -7.48 19.44 10.89
N ASP A 83 -7.77 20.60 11.44
CA ASP A 83 -8.44 21.73 10.77
C ASP A 83 -9.78 21.34 10.12
N VAL A 84 -10.56 20.51 10.83
CA VAL A 84 -11.84 19.99 10.32
C VAL A 84 -12.90 21.08 10.29
N THR A 85 -13.55 21.25 9.14
CA THR A 85 -14.75 22.08 9.01
C THR A 85 -15.80 21.38 8.17
N ILE A 86 -17.08 21.57 8.56
CA ILE A 86 -18.24 21.05 7.83
C ILE A 86 -19.12 22.22 7.45
N GLN A 87 -19.52 22.27 6.18
CA GLN A 87 -20.42 23.30 5.68
C GLN A 87 -21.59 22.68 4.92
N GLU A 88 -22.73 23.34 5.00
CA GLU A 88 -23.91 23.09 4.18
C GLU A 88 -24.47 24.44 3.74
N ASN A 89 -24.75 24.62 2.45
CA ASN A 89 -25.23 25.90 1.89
C ASN A 89 -24.37 27.11 2.31
N ASN A 90 -23.03 26.94 2.29
CA ASN A 90 -22.04 27.93 2.74
C ASN A 90 -22.11 28.32 4.23
N LYS A 91 -22.92 27.64 5.05
CA LYS A 91 -22.99 27.83 6.49
C LYS A 91 -22.20 26.74 7.21
N LEU A 92 -21.36 27.14 8.17
CA LEU A 92 -20.66 26.20 9.04
C LEU A 92 -21.67 25.44 9.92
N LEU A 93 -21.53 24.12 9.96
CA LEU A 93 -22.24 23.24 10.86
C LEU A 93 -21.33 22.88 12.05
N PRO A 94 -21.86 22.80 13.28
CA PRO A 94 -21.13 22.20 14.39
C PRO A 94 -20.76 20.75 14.07
N SER A 95 -19.52 20.39 14.39
CA SER A 95 -19.01 19.03 14.24
C SER A 95 -18.18 18.62 15.44
N GLU A 96 -18.21 17.33 15.73
CA GLU A 96 -17.36 16.70 16.73
C GLU A 96 -16.35 15.78 16.02
N THR A 97 -15.20 15.60 16.66
CA THR A 97 -14.14 14.73 16.15
C THR A 97 -13.57 13.89 17.27
N GLY A 98 -13.08 12.71 16.93
CA GLY A 98 -12.35 11.87 17.88
C GLY A 98 -11.58 10.78 17.17
N ILE A 99 -10.87 9.98 17.96
CA ILE A 99 -10.09 8.84 17.47
C ILE A 99 -10.58 7.60 18.20
N GLU A 100 -10.91 6.56 17.44
CA GLU A 100 -11.30 5.26 17.96
C GLU A 100 -10.85 4.17 16.98
N ASN A 101 -10.30 3.05 17.48
CA ASN A 101 -9.88 1.91 16.65
C ASN A 101 -8.97 2.29 15.46
N ASN A 102 -7.99 3.18 15.69
CA ASN A 102 -7.09 3.73 14.66
C ASN A 102 -7.81 4.45 13.51
N GLN A 103 -8.99 4.99 13.76
CA GLN A 103 -9.75 5.82 12.83
C GLN A 103 -10.05 7.17 13.46
N PHE A 104 -9.80 8.23 12.71
CA PHE A 104 -10.29 9.56 13.02
C PHE A 104 -11.73 9.67 12.51
N TRP A 105 -12.67 9.91 13.41
CA TRP A 105 -14.07 10.10 13.04
C TRP A 105 -14.45 11.57 13.13
N ILE A 106 -15.28 12.00 12.18
CA ILE A 106 -15.94 13.31 12.15
C ILE A 106 -17.43 13.05 12.20
N ARG A 107 -18.14 13.72 13.10
CA ARG A 107 -19.58 13.60 13.29
C ARG A 107 -20.24 14.97 13.21
N TRP A 108 -21.33 15.08 12.47
CA TRP A 108 -22.14 16.31 12.42
C TRP A 108 -23.62 15.99 12.34
N GLN A 109 -24.45 16.98 12.66
CA GLN A 109 -25.90 16.90 12.59
C GLN A 109 -26.43 17.87 11.53
N HIS A 110 -27.54 17.51 10.90
CA HIS A 110 -28.27 18.38 9.98
C HIS A 110 -29.78 18.20 10.20
N GLN A 111 -30.59 19.16 9.78
CA GLN A 111 -32.04 18.97 9.78
C GLN A 111 -32.43 18.23 8.49
N LEU A 112 -33.21 17.17 8.61
CA LEU A 112 -33.75 16.42 7.48
C LEU A 112 -35.27 16.47 7.49
N LYS A 113 -35.85 16.81 6.34
CA LYS A 113 -37.27 16.63 6.04
C LYS A 113 -37.37 15.97 4.67
N ALA A 114 -37.50 14.65 4.63
CA ALA A 114 -37.47 13.91 3.37
C ALA A 114 -38.78 14.06 2.57
N PRO A 115 -38.76 13.88 1.24
CA PRO A 115 -37.58 13.70 0.40
C PRO A 115 -36.78 15.01 0.25
N ALA A 116 -35.45 14.91 0.31
CA ALA A 116 -34.57 16.07 0.24
C ALA A 116 -33.19 15.71 -0.31
N SER A 117 -32.48 16.70 -0.83
CA SER A 117 -31.06 16.59 -1.17
C SER A 117 -30.25 17.57 -0.36
N HIS A 118 -29.11 17.11 0.15
CA HIS A 118 -28.21 17.91 0.99
C HIS A 118 -26.79 17.82 0.44
N ILE A 119 -26.10 18.97 0.37
CA ILE A 119 -24.71 19.04 -0.06
C ILE A 119 -23.86 19.44 1.14
N PHE A 120 -22.99 18.54 1.57
CA PHE A 120 -22.02 18.80 2.62
C PHE A 120 -20.64 19.00 2.01
N VAL A 121 -19.96 20.06 2.43
CA VAL A 121 -18.55 20.33 2.12
C VAL A 121 -17.74 20.07 3.39
N ILE A 122 -16.93 19.03 3.36
CA ILE A 122 -16.09 18.58 4.47
C ILE A 122 -14.65 18.94 4.12
N LYS A 123 -14.00 19.78 4.92
CA LYS A 123 -12.59 20.12 4.75
C LYS A 123 -11.77 19.63 5.93
N TYR A 124 -10.59 19.14 5.67
CA TYR A 124 -9.62 18.75 6.69
C TYR A 124 -8.20 18.79 6.13
N ARG A 125 -7.23 18.96 7.01
CA ARG A 125 -5.80 18.85 6.70
C ARG A 125 -5.31 17.46 7.10
N VAL A 126 -4.56 16.84 6.20
CA VAL A 126 -3.82 15.60 6.44
C VAL A 126 -2.35 15.94 6.61
N VAL A 127 -1.78 15.61 7.77
CA VAL A 127 -0.35 15.76 8.05
C VAL A 127 0.33 14.40 7.91
N GLY A 128 1.50 14.37 7.28
CA GLY A 128 2.26 13.13 7.06
C GLY A 128 1.57 12.15 6.11
N GLY A 129 0.65 12.61 5.27
CA GLY A 129 -0.10 11.73 4.36
C GLY A 129 0.58 11.43 3.03
N LEU A 130 1.73 12.06 2.74
CA LEU A 130 2.57 11.67 1.61
C LEU A 130 3.50 10.54 2.02
N HIS A 131 3.55 9.47 1.21
CA HIS A 131 4.41 8.33 1.52
C HIS A 131 5.76 8.52 0.84
N ILE A 132 6.86 8.47 1.61
CA ILE A 132 8.21 8.57 1.10
C ILE A 132 8.81 7.16 0.99
N ASN A 133 9.15 6.74 -0.22
CA ASN A 133 9.66 5.40 -0.57
C ASN A 133 10.99 5.55 -1.35
N GLY A 134 12.10 5.65 -0.62
CA GLY A 134 13.42 5.88 -1.23
C GLY A 134 13.45 7.20 -2.01
N ASP A 135 13.83 7.13 -3.29
CA ASP A 135 13.91 8.30 -4.17
C ASP A 135 12.54 8.83 -4.66
N ASN A 136 11.43 8.16 -4.32
CA ASN A 136 10.08 8.55 -4.73
C ASN A 136 9.18 8.92 -3.56
N THR A 137 8.46 10.03 -3.68
CA THR A 137 7.36 10.40 -2.80
C THR A 137 6.05 10.22 -3.55
N GLN A 138 5.01 9.76 -2.86
CA GLN A 138 3.70 9.56 -3.46
C GLN A 138 2.57 10.14 -2.62
N VAL A 139 1.62 10.77 -3.32
CA VAL A 139 0.25 10.87 -2.83
C VAL A 139 -0.34 9.47 -2.98
N TYR A 140 -0.75 8.82 -1.88
CA TYR A 140 -1.51 7.57 -1.95
C TYR A 140 -2.69 7.63 -1.00
N TRP A 141 -3.85 8.04 -1.52
CA TRP A 141 -5.00 8.40 -0.71
C TRP A 141 -6.24 7.59 -1.07
N LYS A 142 -6.97 7.14 -0.04
CA LYS A 142 -8.30 6.55 -0.18
C LYS A 142 -9.34 7.67 -0.29
N ALA A 143 -9.44 8.22 -1.50
CA ALA A 143 -10.33 9.34 -1.80
C ALA A 143 -11.81 8.99 -1.59
N ILE A 144 -12.24 7.77 -1.97
CA ILE A 144 -13.58 7.26 -1.68
C ILE A 144 -13.49 6.06 -0.73
N PHE A 145 -14.10 6.19 0.45
CA PHE A 145 -14.07 5.23 1.55
C PHE A 145 -15.02 4.05 1.29
N ALA A 146 -14.59 2.81 1.59
CA ALA A 146 -15.38 1.59 1.37
C ALA A 146 -16.53 1.39 2.36
N ASP A 147 -16.33 1.76 3.62
CA ASP A 147 -17.28 1.45 4.70
C ASP A 147 -18.48 2.41 4.67
N ARG A 148 -19.55 1.96 4.02
CA ARG A 148 -20.82 2.67 3.90
C ARG A 148 -21.94 1.71 3.51
N LYS A 149 -23.18 2.12 3.80
CA LYS A 149 -24.39 1.33 3.53
C LYS A 149 -25.05 1.63 2.18
N ALA A 150 -24.78 2.80 1.60
CA ALA A 150 -25.40 3.27 0.37
C ALA A 150 -24.40 3.41 -0.80
N PRO A 151 -24.88 3.30 -2.05
CA PRO A 151 -24.05 3.51 -3.23
C PRO A 151 -23.74 5.00 -3.45
N ILE A 152 -22.66 5.25 -4.19
CA ILE A 152 -22.31 6.57 -4.75
C ILE A 152 -22.48 6.48 -6.25
N GLN A 153 -23.36 7.29 -6.84
CA GLN A 153 -23.68 7.19 -8.27
C GLN A 153 -22.53 7.72 -9.15
N ALA A 154 -21.90 8.84 -8.76
CA ALA A 154 -20.75 9.39 -9.43
C ALA A 154 -19.66 9.83 -8.46
N ALA A 155 -18.39 9.69 -8.84
CA ALA A 155 -17.28 10.20 -8.05
C ALA A 155 -16.18 10.79 -8.93
N LYS A 156 -15.63 11.91 -8.48
CA LYS A 156 -14.50 12.57 -9.13
C LYS A 156 -13.48 13.01 -8.09
N VAL A 157 -12.21 12.74 -8.37
CA VAL A 157 -11.09 13.14 -7.53
C VAL A 157 -10.19 14.07 -8.33
N TRP A 158 -9.82 15.21 -7.77
CA TRP A 158 -8.78 16.09 -8.27
C TRP A 158 -7.60 16.07 -7.33
N VAL A 159 -6.40 16.02 -7.89
CA VAL A 159 -5.15 16.21 -7.16
C VAL A 159 -4.43 17.39 -7.78
N ILE A 160 -4.12 18.38 -6.95
CA ILE A 160 -3.37 19.58 -7.32
C ILE A 160 -2.01 19.45 -6.63
N LEU A 161 -0.95 19.46 -7.43
CA LEU A 161 0.43 19.39 -6.93
C LEU A 161 1.06 20.78 -6.86
N PRO A 162 2.06 20.99 -5.98
CA PRO A 162 2.85 22.22 -5.98
C PRO A 162 3.48 22.49 -7.34
N GLN A 163 3.65 23.77 -7.67
CA GLN A 163 4.25 24.20 -8.94
C GLN A 163 5.65 23.61 -9.18
N ALA A 164 6.42 23.35 -8.12
CA ALA A 164 7.74 22.71 -8.19
C ALA A 164 7.71 21.29 -8.81
N LEU A 165 6.56 20.60 -8.76
CA LEU A 165 6.36 19.27 -9.35
C LEU A 165 5.84 19.31 -10.80
N SER A 166 5.66 20.50 -11.38
CA SER A 166 5.14 20.66 -12.74
C SER A 166 5.94 19.85 -13.77
N GLY A 167 5.28 18.87 -14.39
CA GLY A 167 5.91 17.98 -15.39
C GLY A 167 6.96 17.01 -14.82
N LYS A 168 6.97 16.78 -13.50
CA LYS A 168 7.90 15.87 -12.81
C LYS A 168 7.23 14.64 -12.20
N VAL A 169 5.95 14.41 -12.49
CA VAL A 169 5.23 13.20 -12.09
C VAL A 169 5.77 12.00 -12.87
N LEU A 170 6.08 10.92 -12.14
CA LEU A 170 6.64 9.69 -12.69
C LEU A 170 5.52 8.72 -13.10
N GLU A 171 4.50 8.59 -12.27
CA GLU A 171 3.38 7.69 -12.47
C GLU A 171 2.14 8.24 -11.77
N PHE A 172 0.96 8.02 -12.35
CA PHE A 172 -0.32 8.21 -11.68
C PHE A 172 -1.30 7.09 -12.06
N LYS A 173 -2.01 6.54 -11.08
CA LYS A 173 -2.96 5.44 -11.25
C LYS A 173 -4.01 5.43 -10.15
N ASN A 174 -5.04 4.59 -10.33
CA ASN A 174 -6.09 4.37 -9.35
C ASN A 174 -6.25 2.87 -9.03
N PHE A 175 -6.80 2.58 -7.85
CA PHE A 175 -7.09 1.23 -7.38
C PHE A 175 -8.51 1.12 -6.82
N GLY A 176 -9.01 -0.11 -6.75
CA GLY A 176 -10.37 -0.41 -6.35
C GLY A 176 -11.33 -0.23 -7.53
N THR A 177 -12.23 0.74 -7.43
CA THR A 177 -13.25 0.98 -8.46
C THR A 177 -12.59 1.49 -9.74
N PRO A 178 -13.00 0.97 -10.93
CA PRO A 178 -12.57 1.49 -12.21
C PRO A 178 -12.81 3.00 -12.33
N ALA A 179 -11.78 3.71 -12.78
CA ALA A 179 -11.81 5.14 -13.00
C ALA A 179 -10.91 5.49 -14.20
N THR A 180 -11.27 6.54 -14.92
CA THR A 180 -10.39 7.15 -15.92
C THR A 180 -9.47 8.13 -15.21
N ALA A 181 -8.16 7.90 -15.31
CA ALA A 181 -7.13 8.81 -14.79
C ALA A 181 -6.60 9.70 -15.91
N ARG A 182 -6.51 11.01 -15.69
CA ARG A 182 -5.99 11.97 -16.67
C ARG A 182 -5.11 13.01 -16.01
N GLN A 183 -4.10 13.44 -16.76
CA GLN A 183 -3.36 14.65 -16.48
C GLN A 183 -4.05 15.81 -17.20
N VAL A 184 -4.73 16.68 -16.44
CA VAL A 184 -5.48 17.83 -16.99
C VAL A 184 -4.52 18.99 -17.29
N SER A 185 -3.47 19.15 -16.49
CA SER A 185 -2.38 20.11 -16.72
C SER A 185 -1.08 19.57 -16.13
N SER A 186 0.01 20.34 -16.19
CA SER A 186 1.30 19.91 -15.63
C SER A 186 1.29 19.64 -14.11
N ILE A 187 0.28 20.13 -13.38
CA ILE A 187 0.12 19.97 -11.93
C ILE A 187 -1.27 19.47 -11.49
N ILE A 188 -2.25 19.38 -12.40
CA ILE A 188 -3.63 18.95 -12.08
C ILE A 188 -3.89 17.58 -12.69
N PHE A 189 -4.32 16.65 -11.84
CA PHE A 189 -4.71 15.30 -12.23
C PHE A 189 -6.16 15.07 -11.80
N ASP A 190 -6.94 14.38 -12.64
CA ASP A 190 -8.27 13.94 -12.26
C ASP A 190 -8.47 12.43 -12.44
N PHE A 191 -9.31 11.87 -11.57
CA PHE A 191 -9.72 10.48 -11.58
C PHE A 191 -11.23 10.46 -11.51
N VAL A 192 -11.87 9.95 -12.56
CA VAL A 192 -13.34 9.93 -12.70
C VAL A 192 -13.82 8.49 -12.69
N ALA A 193 -14.61 8.11 -11.68
CA ALA A 193 -15.19 6.77 -11.62
C ALA A 193 -16.05 6.51 -12.86
N THR A 194 -15.87 5.36 -13.51
CA THR A 194 -16.59 5.01 -14.75
C THR A 194 -17.90 4.27 -14.48
N GLN A 195 -18.20 4.00 -13.22
CA GLN A 195 -19.40 3.31 -12.76
C GLN A 195 -19.75 3.75 -11.33
N PRO A 196 -21.01 3.53 -10.88
CA PRO A 196 -21.38 3.71 -9.48
C PRO A 196 -20.47 2.91 -8.55
N ILE A 197 -20.12 3.51 -7.41
CA ILE A 197 -19.31 2.89 -6.37
C ILE A 197 -20.26 2.28 -5.34
N LEU A 198 -20.31 0.95 -5.28
CA LEU A 198 -21.19 0.21 -4.38
C LEU A 198 -20.62 0.15 -2.95
N PRO A 199 -21.46 -0.13 -1.92
CA PRO A 199 -20.99 -0.45 -0.58
C PRO A 199 -19.79 -1.41 -0.58
N GLN A 200 -18.83 -1.19 0.32
CA GLN A 200 -17.57 -1.94 0.42
C GLN A 200 -16.56 -1.73 -0.72
N GLN A 201 -16.93 -1.05 -1.80
CA GLN A 201 -15.99 -0.63 -2.83
C GLN A 201 -15.36 0.72 -2.49
N LYS A 202 -14.08 0.88 -2.81
CA LYS A 202 -13.29 2.10 -2.60
C LYS A 202 -12.74 2.64 -3.91
N LEU A 203 -12.31 3.90 -3.92
CA LEU A 203 -11.45 4.47 -4.95
C LEU A 203 -10.22 5.06 -4.27
N GLU A 204 -9.08 4.46 -4.54
CA GLU A 204 -7.77 4.93 -4.10
C GLU A 204 -7.04 5.54 -5.28
N ILE A 205 -6.36 6.66 -5.06
CA ILE A 205 -5.54 7.33 -6.07
C ILE A 205 -4.08 7.27 -5.65
N GLN A 206 -3.19 7.22 -6.64
CA GLN A 206 -1.75 7.26 -6.43
C GLN A 206 -1.11 8.18 -7.45
N ILE A 207 -0.26 9.09 -6.99
CA ILE A 207 0.60 9.93 -7.85
C ILE A 207 2.00 9.93 -7.25
N ALA A 208 3.00 9.50 -8.02
CA ALA A 208 4.39 9.40 -7.60
C ALA A 208 5.26 10.45 -8.30
N PHE A 209 6.20 11.04 -7.55
CA PHE A 209 7.16 12.04 -8.03
C PHE A 209 8.50 11.92 -7.26
N PRO A 210 9.61 12.46 -7.77
CA PRO A 210 10.90 12.37 -7.10
C PRO A 210 10.91 13.07 -5.72
N SER A 211 11.35 12.37 -4.67
CA SER A 211 11.38 12.86 -3.28
C SER A 211 12.20 14.14 -3.12
N LYS A 212 13.29 14.25 -3.87
CA LYS A 212 14.28 15.36 -3.77
C LYS A 212 13.70 16.73 -4.13
N ILE A 213 12.54 16.81 -4.79
CA ILE A 213 11.96 18.09 -5.22
C ILE A 213 11.34 18.85 -4.05
N LEU A 214 10.59 18.16 -3.18
CA LEU A 214 9.96 18.79 -2.01
C LEU A 214 10.82 18.68 -0.75
N ASN A 215 11.82 17.78 -0.74
CA ASN A 215 12.75 17.57 0.37
C ASN A 215 12.05 17.42 1.74
N LEU A 216 11.01 16.58 1.76
CA LEU A 216 10.16 16.38 2.93
C LEU A 216 10.84 15.48 3.96
N SER A 217 10.58 15.75 5.24
CA SER A 217 10.89 14.79 6.30
C SER A 217 9.97 13.57 6.20
N GLN A 218 10.52 12.39 6.50
CA GLN A 218 9.74 11.16 6.57
C GLN A 218 8.64 11.29 7.64
N PRO A 219 7.36 10.97 7.33
CA PRO A 219 6.28 10.96 8.31
C PRO A 219 6.56 10.05 9.49
N ASN A 220 6.04 10.37 10.67
CA ASN A 220 6.29 9.60 11.90
C ASN A 220 5.79 8.16 11.76
N TRP A 221 4.64 7.93 11.12
CA TRP A 221 4.15 6.56 10.88
C TRP A 221 5.07 5.72 9.97
N GLN A 222 5.92 6.37 9.16
CA GLN A 222 6.94 5.70 8.33
C GLN A 222 8.30 5.61 9.00
N GLN A 223 8.59 6.47 9.97
CA GLN A 223 9.75 6.32 10.84
C GLN A 223 9.46 5.10 11.71
N SER A 224 9.85 3.93 11.24
CA SER A 224 9.72 2.70 12.00
C SER A 224 10.10 2.94 13.47
N ASN A 225 9.29 2.40 14.38
CA ASN A 225 9.58 2.24 15.81
C ASN A 225 10.83 1.34 16.05
N PHE A 226 11.94 1.60 15.36
CA PHE A 226 13.25 1.04 15.65
C PHE A 226 13.78 1.47 17.04
N GLY A 227 13.07 2.37 17.75
CA GLY A 227 13.36 2.77 19.12
C GLY A 227 12.83 1.83 20.21
N THR A 228 11.80 1.01 19.96
CA THR A 228 11.18 0.15 21.00
C THR A 228 11.70 -1.29 21.01
N ILE A 229 12.74 -1.60 20.22
CA ILE A 229 13.50 -2.85 20.39
C ILE A 229 14.89 -2.59 21.03
N ILE A 230 15.42 -1.37 20.98
CA ILE A 230 16.76 -1.07 21.52
C ILE A 230 16.72 -0.51 22.96
N GLY A 231 15.61 0.13 23.37
CA GLY A 231 15.43 0.60 24.76
C GLY A 231 15.08 -0.50 25.79
N ILE A 232 14.41 -1.57 25.34
CA ILE A 232 14.12 -2.74 26.20
C ILE A 232 15.36 -3.65 26.27
N GLY A 233 16.19 -3.71 25.21
CA GLY A 233 17.43 -4.51 25.24
C GLY A 233 18.47 -4.02 26.26
N ILE A 234 18.60 -2.72 26.48
CA ILE A 234 19.67 -2.17 27.34
C ILE A 234 19.26 -2.12 28.82
N ILE A 235 17.99 -1.87 29.13
CA ILE A 235 17.51 -1.91 30.53
C ILE A 235 17.50 -3.35 31.07
N PHE A 236 17.29 -4.36 30.22
CA PHE A 236 17.36 -5.77 30.62
C PHE A 236 18.80 -6.26 30.83
N ILE A 237 19.81 -5.74 30.14
CA ILE A 237 21.22 -6.14 30.34
C ILE A 237 21.76 -5.65 31.69
N VAL A 238 21.37 -4.44 32.13
CA VAL A 238 21.83 -3.90 33.42
C VAL A 238 21.11 -4.55 34.60
N PHE A 239 19.83 -4.93 34.46
CA PHE A 239 19.09 -5.64 35.51
C PHE A 239 19.42 -7.13 35.62
N PHE A 240 19.73 -7.84 34.51
CA PHE A 240 20.15 -9.25 34.56
C PHE A 240 21.61 -9.46 34.98
N ALA A 241 22.46 -8.44 34.90
CA ALA A 241 23.82 -8.51 35.44
C ALA A 241 23.86 -8.46 36.98
N LEU A 242 22.83 -7.88 37.62
CA LEU A 242 22.82 -7.68 39.08
C LEU A 242 21.88 -8.63 39.83
N PHE A 243 20.83 -9.17 39.22
CA PHE A 243 19.89 -10.04 39.91
C PHE A 243 19.31 -11.11 38.99
N GLY A 244 19.74 -12.38 39.11
CA GLY A 244 18.96 -13.48 38.53
C GLY A 244 19.70 -14.76 38.15
N SER A 245 20.41 -15.38 39.09
CA SER A 245 20.55 -16.83 39.08
C SER A 245 19.18 -17.46 39.35
N ARG A 246 18.41 -17.74 38.29
CA ARG A 246 17.46 -18.87 38.17
C ARG A 246 16.78 -18.85 36.79
N LYS A 247 17.10 -19.86 35.99
CA LYS A 247 16.63 -20.03 34.62
C LYS A 247 15.15 -20.42 34.59
N SER A 248 14.38 -19.81 33.68
CA SER A 248 13.25 -20.45 33.00
C SER A 248 12.94 -19.70 31.71
N ALA A 249 13.63 -20.05 30.63
CA ALA A 249 13.20 -19.75 29.27
C ALA A 249 12.39 -20.96 28.78
N VAL A 250 11.08 -20.78 28.61
CA VAL A 250 10.21 -21.76 27.97
C VAL A 250 10.42 -21.65 26.46
N ILE A 251 11.32 -22.48 25.93
CA ILE A 251 11.47 -22.72 24.49
C ILE A 251 10.48 -23.83 24.15
N SER A 252 9.41 -23.52 23.42
CA SER A 252 8.41 -24.50 23.01
C SER A 252 8.99 -25.48 22.00
N LYS A 253 9.29 -26.70 22.42
CA LYS A 253 9.69 -27.79 21.52
C LYS A 253 8.47 -28.33 20.75
N PRO A 254 8.61 -28.69 19.45
CA PRO A 254 7.53 -29.30 18.68
C PRO A 254 7.10 -30.63 19.33
N LYS A 255 5.78 -30.85 19.41
CA LYS A 255 5.19 -32.06 20.00
C LYS A 255 4.92 -33.10 18.92
N CYS A 256 5.01 -34.38 19.26
CA CYS A 256 4.64 -35.47 18.36
C CYS A 256 3.14 -35.37 17.98
N PRO A 257 2.77 -35.46 16.69
CA PRO A 257 1.38 -35.31 16.25
C PRO A 257 0.45 -36.43 16.71
N GLU A 258 0.95 -37.64 16.98
CA GLU A 258 0.11 -38.77 17.40
C GLU A 258 -0.05 -38.91 18.91
N CYS A 259 1.04 -38.78 19.68
CA CYS A 259 1.01 -39.02 21.14
C CYS A 259 1.24 -37.76 21.99
N ASN A 260 1.41 -36.60 21.35
CA ASN A 260 1.64 -35.29 22.00
C ASN A 260 2.86 -35.23 22.93
N SER A 261 3.76 -36.21 22.83
CA SER A 261 4.98 -36.29 23.63
C SER A 261 6.03 -35.27 23.17
N LEU A 262 6.79 -34.73 24.12
CA LEU A 262 7.93 -33.85 23.88
C LEU A 262 9.21 -34.61 23.47
N LYS A 263 9.16 -35.95 23.45
CA LYS A 263 10.24 -36.83 22.95
C LYS A 263 10.15 -37.02 21.43
N PHE A 264 9.96 -35.94 20.70
CA PHE A 264 9.93 -35.90 19.25
C PHE A 264 11.30 -35.42 18.73
N LYS A 265 11.93 -36.21 17.86
CA LYS A 265 13.22 -35.86 17.24
C LYS A 265 13.02 -35.77 15.73
N GLN A 266 13.51 -34.68 15.15
CA GLN A 266 13.55 -34.49 13.71
C GLN A 266 15.02 -34.48 13.27
N ASN A 267 15.38 -35.41 12.39
CA ASN A 267 16.70 -35.52 11.79
C ASN A 267 16.62 -35.16 10.30
N TYR A 268 17.71 -34.65 9.76
CA TYR A 268 17.80 -34.29 8.35
C TYR A 268 19.00 -34.98 7.71
N GLN A 269 18.76 -35.54 6.53
CA GLN A 269 19.81 -36.05 5.67
C GLN A 269 19.77 -35.29 4.35
N VAL A 270 20.83 -34.56 4.02
CA VAL A 270 20.92 -33.86 2.73
C VAL A 270 21.18 -34.90 1.65
N LEU A 271 20.28 -34.97 0.67
CA LEU A 271 20.38 -35.88 -0.48
C LEU A 271 21.09 -35.20 -1.65
N VAL A 272 20.73 -33.95 -1.91
CA VAL A 272 21.36 -33.08 -2.91
C VAL A 272 21.58 -31.71 -2.27
N PRO A 273 22.82 -31.22 -2.17
CA PRO A 273 23.06 -29.89 -1.61
C PRO A 273 22.44 -28.81 -2.51
N ALA A 274 21.91 -27.75 -1.89
CA ALA A 274 21.48 -26.57 -2.64
C ALA A 274 22.70 -25.77 -3.12
N THR A 275 22.56 -25.13 -4.27
CA THR A 275 23.55 -24.19 -4.84
C THR A 275 22.88 -22.85 -5.07
N THR A 276 23.65 -21.83 -5.44
CA THR A 276 23.14 -20.48 -5.75
C THR A 276 22.26 -20.43 -7.00
N SER A 277 22.30 -21.47 -7.84
CA SER A 277 21.53 -21.57 -9.08
C SER A 277 20.56 -22.76 -9.15
N ARG A 278 20.66 -23.73 -8.23
CA ARG A 278 19.82 -24.95 -8.21
C ARG A 278 19.42 -25.32 -6.79
N SER A 279 18.13 -25.59 -6.58
CA SER A 279 17.59 -26.05 -5.30
C SER A 279 18.17 -27.42 -4.92
N GLY A 280 18.36 -27.64 -3.62
CA GLY A 280 18.75 -28.93 -3.07
C GLY A 280 17.55 -29.78 -2.68
N LYS A 281 17.81 -30.99 -2.17
CA LYS A 281 16.82 -31.88 -1.57
C LYS A 281 17.37 -32.45 -0.27
N ARG A 282 16.53 -32.51 0.76
CA ARG A 282 16.81 -33.25 2.01
C ARG A 282 15.70 -34.23 2.30
N ARG A 283 16.07 -35.35 2.92
CA ARG A 283 15.14 -36.25 3.59
C ARG A 283 14.97 -35.78 5.03
N VAL A 284 13.74 -35.59 5.45
CA VAL A 284 13.34 -35.34 6.83
C VAL A 284 12.89 -36.65 7.44
N ILE A 285 13.48 -37.01 8.58
CA ILE A 285 13.17 -38.22 9.32
C ILE A 285 12.61 -37.80 10.68
N ASP A 286 11.30 -37.98 10.82
CA ASP A 286 10.56 -37.68 12.03
C ASP A 286 10.39 -38.96 12.85
N HIS A 287 10.96 -39.00 14.05
CA HIS A 287 10.86 -40.16 14.93
C HIS A 287 10.45 -39.75 16.34
N CYS A 288 9.44 -40.43 16.89
CA CYS A 288 9.07 -40.27 18.28
C CYS A 288 9.58 -41.44 19.12
N GLU A 289 10.34 -41.15 20.18
CA GLU A 289 10.85 -42.21 21.08
C GLU A 289 9.79 -42.76 22.05
N ASN A 290 8.58 -42.19 22.04
CA ASN A 290 7.50 -42.52 22.98
C ASN A 290 6.36 -43.34 22.34
N CYS A 291 6.31 -43.43 21.02
CA CYS A 291 5.29 -44.19 20.29
C CYS A 291 5.89 -44.69 18.96
N SER A 292 5.15 -45.50 18.21
CA SER A 292 5.62 -46.04 16.92
C SER A 292 5.59 -45.02 15.77
N TYR A 293 5.34 -43.73 16.03
CA TYR A 293 5.32 -42.70 15.00
C TYR A 293 6.72 -42.53 14.37
N HIS A 294 6.79 -42.87 13.09
CA HIS A 294 7.96 -42.72 12.23
C HIS A 294 7.49 -42.25 10.86
N ASN A 295 7.98 -41.10 10.40
CA ASN A 295 7.64 -40.57 9.09
C ASN A 295 8.89 -40.10 8.35
N GLU A 296 8.99 -40.42 7.07
CA GLU A 296 10.09 -40.01 6.21
C GLU A 296 9.52 -39.36 4.96
N TYR A 297 9.93 -38.13 4.69
CA TYR A 297 9.54 -37.39 3.49
C TYR A 297 10.68 -36.53 2.96
N GLU A 298 10.60 -36.16 1.69
CA GLU A 298 11.60 -35.31 1.05
C GLU A 298 11.10 -33.87 0.99
N GLU A 299 11.97 -32.94 1.37
CA GLU A 299 11.75 -31.50 1.24
C GLU A 299 12.78 -30.89 0.28
N VAL A 300 12.33 -29.87 -0.45
CA VAL A 300 13.20 -29.06 -1.31
C VAL A 300 13.92 -28.04 -0.45
N ILE A 301 15.25 -28.01 -0.54
CA ILE A 301 16.06 -26.94 0.04
C ILE A 301 16.07 -25.78 -0.97
N PRO A 302 15.61 -24.58 -0.62
CA PRO A 302 15.67 -23.41 -1.52
C PRO A 302 17.10 -23.11 -2.01
N VAL A 303 17.23 -22.42 -3.15
CA VAL A 303 18.53 -21.91 -3.63
C VAL A 303 19.16 -20.99 -2.59
N ILE A 304 20.49 -21.03 -2.49
CA ILE A 304 21.23 -20.15 -1.59
C ILE A 304 21.27 -18.76 -2.24
N ASN A 305 20.58 -17.77 -1.68
CA ASN A 305 20.71 -16.40 -2.15
C ASN A 305 22.01 -15.81 -1.59
N GLU A 306 22.87 -15.29 -2.47
CA GLU A 306 23.96 -14.39 -2.05
C GLU A 306 23.31 -13.05 -1.70
N SER A 307 22.85 -12.90 -0.46
CA SER A 307 22.63 -11.57 0.09
C SER A 307 24.01 -10.91 0.25
N SER A 308 24.21 -9.80 -0.46
CA SER A 308 25.30 -8.87 -0.20
C SER A 308 25.07 -8.23 1.16
N ASP A 309 25.41 -8.96 2.22
CA ASP A 309 25.46 -8.45 3.57
C ASP A 309 26.87 -7.92 3.84
N SER A 310 26.94 -6.61 4.02
CA SER A 310 28.04 -5.97 4.76
C SER A 310 28.10 -6.61 6.14
N GLY A 311 29.06 -7.51 6.31
CA GLY A 311 29.27 -8.29 7.52
C GLY A 311 29.58 -7.41 8.73
N ASN A 312 29.06 -7.83 9.88
CA ASN A 312 29.70 -7.64 11.17
C ASN A 312 29.48 -8.94 11.96
N ASP A 313 30.43 -9.85 11.79
CA ASP A 313 30.61 -11.02 12.65
C ASP A 313 31.05 -10.54 14.03
N TRP A 314 30.29 -10.88 15.07
CA TRP A 314 30.82 -10.97 16.42
C TRP A 314 30.37 -12.28 17.06
N SER A 315 31.13 -13.34 16.78
CA SER A 315 31.19 -14.55 17.60
C SER A 315 32.30 -14.39 18.64
N GLY A 316 31.96 -14.62 19.90
CA GLY A 316 32.88 -14.50 21.04
C GLY A 316 33.86 -15.66 21.20
N GLY A 317 34.79 -15.44 22.13
CA GLY A 317 35.75 -16.38 22.72
C GLY A 317 36.86 -15.54 23.36
N GLY A 318 37.15 -15.59 24.65
CA GLY A 318 37.44 -16.80 25.41
C GLY A 318 38.95 -17.04 25.46
N GLY A 319 39.66 -16.32 26.35
CA GLY A 319 40.89 -16.70 27.04
C GLY A 319 42.17 -17.02 26.26
N GLY A 320 43.28 -16.35 26.61
CA GLY A 320 44.64 -16.84 26.31
C GLY A 320 45.74 -15.78 26.41
N ASN A 321 46.71 -16.03 27.29
CA ASN A 321 47.87 -15.21 27.66
C ASN A 321 48.87 -14.89 26.53
N GLY A 322 49.68 -13.85 26.79
CA GLY A 322 51.01 -13.60 26.20
C GLY A 322 50.95 -12.52 25.12
N GLY A 323 51.73 -11.44 25.14
CA GLY A 323 53.02 -11.17 25.76
C GLY A 323 53.90 -10.54 24.68
N GLY A 324 54.45 -9.34 24.94
CA GLY A 324 55.37 -8.61 24.03
C GLY A 324 54.65 -8.00 22.82
N GLY A 325 54.98 -6.83 22.30
CA GLY A 325 56.21 -6.07 22.41
C GLY A 325 56.49 -5.51 21.00
N ASN A 326 56.67 -4.18 20.95
CA ASN A 326 57.63 -3.48 20.09
C ASN A 326 57.29 -3.26 18.61
N ASP A 327 57.19 -1.97 18.28
CA ASP A 327 58.05 -1.25 17.33
C ASP A 327 58.04 -1.51 15.82
N TRP A 328 58.21 -0.38 15.12
CA TRP A 328 58.67 -0.14 13.74
C TRP A 328 57.62 -0.17 12.62
N SER A 329 57.39 0.91 11.87
CA SER A 329 58.24 1.83 11.07
C SER A 329 58.47 1.37 9.62
N GLY A 330 58.47 2.34 8.69
CA GLY A 330 58.67 2.19 7.23
C GLY A 330 57.36 2.34 6.46
N GLY A 331 57.11 3.37 5.65
CA GLY A 331 57.88 3.77 4.45
C GLY A 331 57.37 2.92 3.27
N GLY A 332 57.00 3.39 2.08
CA GLY A 332 57.13 4.64 1.34
C GLY A 332 56.94 4.30 -0.15
N GLY A 333 56.66 5.31 -1.00
CA GLY A 333 56.72 5.24 -2.47
C GLY A 333 55.51 4.58 -3.15
N GLY A 334 55.06 4.96 -4.35
CA GLY A 334 55.58 5.89 -5.35
C GLY A 334 54.93 5.57 -6.72
N ASN A 335 54.62 6.64 -7.45
CA ASN A 335 54.10 6.81 -8.83
C ASN A 335 54.16 5.69 -9.90
N GLY A 336 53.20 5.80 -10.83
CA GLY A 336 53.30 5.47 -12.26
C GLY A 336 51.89 5.29 -12.85
N GLY A 337 51.40 5.93 -13.92
CA GLY A 337 52.02 6.69 -15.02
C GLY A 337 51.71 6.00 -16.37
N GLY A 338 50.98 6.68 -17.26
CA GLY A 338 50.77 6.34 -18.70
C GLY A 338 49.31 6.03 -19.07
N GLY A 339 48.70 6.52 -20.16
CA GLY A 339 49.18 7.29 -21.30
C GLY A 339 48.64 6.72 -22.63
N ASN A 340 47.61 7.37 -23.19
CA ASN A 340 47.18 7.58 -24.60
C ASN A 340 47.16 6.49 -25.71
N GLY A 341 46.18 6.69 -26.61
CA GLY A 341 46.15 6.31 -28.03
C GLY A 341 44.98 5.38 -28.37
N GLY A 342 44.05 5.63 -29.29
CA GLY A 342 44.02 6.47 -30.49
C GLY A 342 43.43 5.62 -31.63
N GLY A 343 42.55 6.18 -32.47
CA GLY A 343 42.12 5.52 -33.71
C GLY A 343 40.66 5.81 -34.09
N GLY A 344 40.46 6.82 -34.93
CA GLY A 344 39.24 6.98 -35.73
C GLY A 344 39.50 6.53 -37.17
N ASN A 345 38.46 6.03 -37.84
CA ASN A 345 38.42 5.86 -39.29
C ASN A 345 37.07 6.33 -39.83
N ASP A 346 37.12 7.25 -40.79
CA ASP A 346 36.06 7.68 -41.69
C ASP A 346 35.65 6.55 -42.66
N TRP A 347 34.39 6.55 -43.12
CA TRP A 347 34.11 6.54 -44.56
C TRP A 347 32.64 6.81 -44.92
N SER A 348 32.53 7.52 -46.03
CA SER A 348 31.43 8.24 -46.64
C SER A 348 30.80 7.50 -47.83
N GLY A 349 29.58 7.91 -48.22
CA GLY A 349 28.95 7.67 -49.53
C GLY A 349 27.47 7.33 -49.39
N GLY A 350 26.49 7.95 -50.05
CA GLY A 350 26.47 8.87 -51.18
C GLY A 350 25.35 8.46 -52.16
N GLY A 351 24.50 9.41 -52.59
CA GLY A 351 23.53 9.31 -53.72
C GLY A 351 22.11 8.88 -53.32
N GLY A 352 21.00 9.50 -53.74
CA GLY A 352 20.73 10.45 -54.84
C GLY A 352 19.65 9.86 -55.76
N GLY A 353 18.55 10.57 -56.06
CA GLY A 353 17.62 10.20 -57.14
C GLY A 353 16.12 10.56 -56.96
N ASP A 354 15.79 11.82 -57.23
CA ASP A 354 14.69 12.41 -58.04
C ASP A 354 13.37 11.70 -58.42
N GLY A 355 12.31 12.53 -58.47
CA GLY A 355 11.13 12.43 -59.35
C GLY A 355 9.80 12.42 -58.58
N GLY A 356 8.80 13.31 -58.73
CA GLY A 356 8.46 14.30 -59.76
C GLY A 356 6.95 14.19 -60.07
N GLY A 357 6.23 15.32 -60.11
CA GLY A 357 4.82 15.47 -60.54
C GLY A 357 3.91 16.00 -59.42
N GLY A 358 3.46 17.27 -59.42
CA GLY A 358 2.46 17.85 -60.34
C GLY A 358 1.06 17.47 -59.82
N ASN A 359 0.18 18.38 -59.39
CA ASN A 359 -0.60 19.28 -60.26
C ASN A 359 -1.12 20.51 -59.48
N ASP A 360 -1.14 21.64 -60.16
CA ASP A 360 -1.81 22.90 -59.84
C ASP A 360 -3.36 22.78 -59.93
N TRP A 361 -4.11 23.58 -59.15
CA TRP A 361 -4.75 24.85 -59.58
C TRP A 361 -5.99 25.25 -58.74
N SER A 362 -6.01 26.55 -58.37
CA SER A 362 -7.18 27.47 -58.21
C SER A 362 -8.27 27.14 -57.18
N GLY A 363 -8.83 28.06 -56.40
CA GLY A 363 -8.84 29.52 -56.37
C GLY A 363 -10.10 30.00 -55.60
N GLY A 364 -10.08 31.25 -55.11
CA GLY A 364 -11.21 31.95 -54.48
C GLY A 364 -11.11 31.99 -52.94
N GLY A 365 -10.97 33.11 -52.24
CA GLY A 365 -11.47 34.46 -52.52
C GLY A 365 -12.80 34.65 -51.80
N GLY A 366 -12.84 35.45 -50.72
CA GLY A 366 -14.06 35.72 -49.97
C GLY A 366 -13.82 36.52 -48.69
N ASP A 367 -13.72 37.85 -48.85
CA ASP A 367 -13.88 38.85 -47.79
C ASP A 367 -15.28 38.79 -47.17
N GLY A 368 -15.41 39.25 -45.93
CA GLY A 368 -16.70 39.48 -45.30
C GLY A 368 -16.60 39.98 -43.86
N GLY A 369 -16.44 41.30 -43.69
CA GLY A 369 -16.64 41.98 -42.41
C GLY A 369 -18.10 42.03 -41.99
N GLY A 370 -18.35 42.39 -40.73
CA GLY A 370 -19.68 42.62 -40.20
C GLY A 370 -19.67 43.01 -38.72
N ASP A 371 -19.70 44.33 -38.48
CA ASP A 371 -20.02 44.99 -37.22
C ASP A 371 -21.45 44.73 -36.74
N GLY A 372 -21.69 45.00 -35.45
CA GLY A 372 -23.00 45.22 -34.83
C GLY A 372 -23.25 44.26 -33.66
N GLY A 373 -23.43 44.66 -32.40
CA GLY A 373 -24.02 45.89 -31.89
C GLY A 373 -25.46 45.62 -31.42
N GLY A 374 -25.70 45.64 -30.11
CA GLY A 374 -27.03 45.82 -29.50
C GLY A 374 -27.47 44.72 -28.53
N GLY A 375 -27.80 45.12 -27.30
CA GLY A 375 -28.55 44.32 -26.32
C GLY A 375 -28.08 44.50 -24.89
#